data_AF-A0A9D1P162-F1
#
_entry.id   AF-A0A9D1P162-F1
#
_cell.length_a   1.000
_cell.length_b   1.000
_cell.length_c   1.000
_cell.angle_alpha   90.00
_cell.angle_beta   90.00
_cell.angle_gamma   90.00
#
_symmetry.space_group_name_H-M   'P 1'
#
loop_
_entity.id
_entity.type
_entity.pdbx_description
1 polymer ?
#
loop_
_entity_poly.entity_id
_entity_poly.type
_entity_poly.pdbx_seq_one_letter_code
_entity_poly.pdbx_strand_id
1 'polypeptide(L)'
;MKCIEAQQLIKPYLKKELSDRELERFLDHVENCPECYDELEIYFVIYEALEDSGEEREADRYNFKEKLRQDIKNSRRYLHLRKAYRLFRYAAILAAEIVLLMAVITGAEMLGEEGSRGTTVYRIMYGEQESETETEEETQAVIRPVLDSAKGQEPKTKKTGE
;
A
#
# COMPACT_ATOMS: atom_id res chain seq x y z
N MET A 1 19.06 -24.05 4.99
CA MET A 1 20.46 -24.42 4.66
C MET A 1 20.92 -25.51 5.63
N LYS A 2 22.06 -26.17 5.37
CA LYS A 2 22.65 -27.18 6.27
C LYS A 2 23.59 -26.51 7.29
N CYS A 3 23.84 -27.15 8.45
CA CYS A 3 24.73 -26.61 9.49
C CYS A 3 26.14 -26.30 8.97
N ILE A 4 26.71 -27.16 8.11
CA ILE A 4 28.03 -26.95 7.52
C ILE A 4 28.09 -25.67 6.66
N GLU A 5 27.02 -25.40 5.91
CA GLU A 5 26.90 -24.17 5.12
C GLU A 5 26.77 -22.96 6.05
N ALA A 6 25.96 -23.08 7.11
CA ALA A 6 25.81 -22.04 8.14
C ALA A 6 27.15 -21.63 8.74
N GLN A 7 27.95 -22.62 9.14
CA GLN A 7 29.27 -22.44 9.75
C GLN A 7 30.23 -21.66 8.84
N GLN A 8 30.21 -21.94 7.54
CA GLN A 8 31.04 -21.22 6.56
C GLN A 8 30.62 -19.75 6.41
N LEU A 9 29.34 -19.45 6.62
CA LEU A 9 28.79 -18.11 6.53
C LEU A 9 28.94 -17.29 7.83
N ILE A 10 29.41 -17.87 8.94
CA ILE A 10 29.62 -17.15 10.21
C ILE A 10 30.63 -15.99 10.04
N LYS A 11 31.80 -16.25 9.46
CA LYS A 11 32.82 -15.20 9.29
C LYS A 11 32.34 -14.07 8.34
N PRO A 12 31.79 -14.37 7.15
CA PRO A 12 31.18 -13.34 6.30
C PRO A 12 30.03 -12.58 6.97
N TYR A 13 29.23 -13.25 7.83
CA TYR A 13 28.17 -12.59 8.60
C TYR A 13 28.76 -11.53 9.54
N LEU A 14 29.78 -11.89 10.32
CA LEU A 14 30.44 -10.96 11.26
C LEU A 14 31.02 -9.74 10.55
N LYS A 15 31.63 -9.95 9.37
CA LYS A 15 32.16 -8.88 8.51
C LYS A 15 31.11 -8.08 7.74
N LYS A 16 29.82 -8.43 7.84
CA LYS A 16 28.72 -7.83 7.07
C LYS A 16 28.87 -7.95 5.54
N GLU A 17 29.49 -9.04 5.08
CA GLU A 17 29.78 -9.31 3.66
C GLU A 17 28.73 -10.24 2.98
N LEU A 18 27.72 -10.71 3.72
CA LEU A 18 26.68 -11.58 3.18
C LEU A 18 25.70 -10.84 2.26
N SER A 19 25.29 -11.49 1.16
CA SER A 19 24.18 -10.99 0.34
C SER A 19 22.83 -11.11 1.08
N ASP A 20 21.83 -10.32 0.69
CA ASP A 20 20.48 -10.36 1.32
C ASP A 20 19.89 -11.77 1.39
N ARG A 21 20.09 -12.58 0.34
CA ARG A 21 19.54 -13.94 0.26
C ARG A 21 20.27 -14.91 1.19
N GLU A 22 21.59 -14.76 1.29
CA GLU A 22 22.40 -15.59 2.17
C GLU A 22 22.19 -15.20 3.62
N LEU A 23 22.14 -13.90 3.92
CA LEU A 23 21.84 -13.37 5.25
C LEU A 23 20.48 -13.86 5.74
N GLU A 24 19.45 -13.82 4.91
CA GLU A 24 18.13 -14.34 5.27
C GLU A 24 18.17 -15.83 5.62
N ARG A 25 18.74 -16.65 4.74
CA ARG A 25 18.87 -18.10 4.96
C ARG A 25 19.74 -18.42 6.17
N PHE A 26 20.74 -17.57 6.43
CA PHE A 26 21.64 -17.66 7.56
C PHE A 26 20.88 -17.48 8.88
N LEU A 27 20.21 -16.34 9.01
CA LEU A 27 19.44 -15.97 10.20
C LEU A 27 18.31 -16.96 10.49
N ASP A 28 17.59 -17.42 9.46
CA ASP A 28 16.53 -18.41 9.63
C ASP A 28 17.05 -19.73 10.19
N HIS A 29 18.22 -20.22 9.76
CA HIS A 29 18.77 -21.45 10.32
C HIS A 29 19.28 -21.27 11.75
N VAL A 30 20.02 -20.19 12.02
CA VAL A 30 20.65 -19.95 13.31
C VAL A 30 19.59 -19.77 14.41
N GLU A 31 18.45 -19.14 14.10
CA GLU A 31 17.36 -19.02 15.08
C GLU A 31 16.59 -20.33 15.32
N ASN A 32 16.64 -21.27 14.39
CA ASN A 32 15.97 -22.56 14.50
C ASN A 32 16.92 -23.71 14.92
N CYS A 33 18.23 -23.47 14.96
CA CYS A 33 19.25 -24.47 15.26
C CYS A 33 20.12 -24.00 16.44
N PRO A 34 19.95 -24.57 17.65
CA PRO A 34 20.69 -24.12 18.83
C PRO A 34 22.21 -24.34 18.70
N GLU A 35 22.64 -25.44 18.08
CA GLU A 35 24.06 -25.74 17.88
C GLU A 35 24.76 -24.64 17.05
N CYS A 36 24.12 -24.20 15.95
CA CYS A 36 24.67 -23.14 15.12
C CYS A 36 24.59 -21.76 15.79
N TYR A 37 23.62 -21.54 16.68
CA TYR A 37 23.53 -20.33 17.49
C TYR A 37 24.67 -20.26 18.50
N ASP A 38 24.95 -21.35 19.21
CA ASP A 38 26.02 -21.43 20.19
C ASP A 38 27.40 -21.27 19.54
N GLU A 39 27.60 -21.86 18.35
CA GLU A 39 28.80 -21.63 17.55
C GLU A 39 28.95 -20.16 17.15
N LEU A 40 27.88 -19.53 16.63
CA LEU A 40 27.88 -18.11 16.31
C LEU A 40 28.21 -17.25 17.53
N GLU A 41 27.67 -17.57 18.71
CA GLU A 41 27.93 -16.87 19.96
C GLU A 41 29.42 -16.92 20.34
N ILE A 42 30.05 -18.10 20.24
CA ILE A 42 31.48 -18.27 20.50
C ILE A 42 32.31 -17.45 19.50
N TYR A 43 32.02 -17.55 18.20
CA TYR A 43 32.73 -16.79 17.17
C TYR A 43 32.56 -15.28 17.32
N PHE A 44 31.37 -14.81 17.71
CA PHE A 44 31.09 -13.40 17.94
C PHE A 44 31.94 -12.84 19.09
N VAL A 45 32.02 -13.56 20.22
CA VAL A 45 32.88 -13.15 21.35
C VAL A 45 34.35 -13.09 20.94
N ILE A 46 34.84 -14.08 20.20
CA ILE A 46 36.23 -14.08 19.71
C ILE A 46 36.47 -12.91 18.76
N TYR A 47 35.52 -12.64 17.86
CA TYR A 47 35.62 -11.56 16.88
C TYR A 47 35.69 -10.18 17.56
N GLU A 48 34.75 -9.92 18.48
CA GLU A 48 34.75 -8.69 19.28
C GLU A 48 36.02 -8.58 20.14
N ALA A 49 36.50 -9.65 20.76
CA ALA A 49 37.72 -9.62 21.57
C ALA A 49 39.01 -9.38 20.75
N LEU A 50 39.00 -9.68 19.45
CA LEU A 50 40.13 -9.41 18.55
C LEU A 50 40.05 -8.01 17.92
N GLU A 51 38.85 -7.48 17.70
CA GLU A 51 38.65 -6.12 17.17
C GLU A 51 38.69 -5.05 18.26
N ASP A 52 38.20 -5.35 19.46
CA ASP A 52 38.18 -4.48 20.63
C ASP A 52 39.31 -4.92 21.56
N SER A 53 40.48 -4.29 21.43
CA SER A 53 41.61 -4.53 22.32
C SER A 53 41.30 -3.98 23.73
N GLY A 54 40.56 -4.75 24.53
CA GLY A 54 40.12 -4.33 25.87
C GLY A 54 39.93 -5.51 26.81
N GLU A 55 40.74 -5.56 27.87
CA GLU A 55 40.72 -6.57 28.92
C GLU A 55 39.46 -6.51 29.78
N GLU A 56 38.38 -7.25 29.47
CA GLU A 56 37.29 -7.44 30.45
C GLU A 56 36.80 -8.89 30.55
N ARG A 57 36.68 -9.37 31.80
CA ARG A 57 36.35 -10.75 32.17
C ARG A 57 34.97 -10.83 32.83
N GLU A 58 34.23 -11.87 32.45
CA GLU A 58 32.95 -12.40 32.97
C GLU A 58 31.73 -11.47 33.03
N ALA A 59 31.82 -10.25 33.58
CA ALA A 59 30.68 -9.32 33.62
C ALA A 59 30.20 -8.92 32.21
N ASP A 60 31.13 -8.89 31.27
CA ASP A 60 30.87 -8.54 29.87
C ASP A 60 30.27 -9.69 29.04
N ARG A 61 30.25 -10.92 29.53
CA ARG A 61 29.65 -12.06 28.80
C ARG A 61 28.16 -11.87 28.54
N TYR A 62 27.45 -11.32 29.52
CA TYR A 62 26.03 -10.96 29.34
C TYR A 62 25.85 -9.82 28.34
N ASN A 63 26.81 -8.89 28.30
CA ASN A 63 26.83 -7.78 27.35
C ASN A 63 27.03 -8.29 25.90
N PHE A 64 27.97 -9.21 25.67
CA PHE A 64 28.17 -9.82 24.34
C PHE A 64 26.95 -10.58 23.83
N LYS A 65 26.28 -11.34 24.71
CA LYS A 65 25.05 -12.06 24.34
C LYS A 65 23.94 -11.10 23.93
N GLU A 66 23.77 -9.99 24.64
CA GLU A 66 22.78 -8.98 24.29
C GLU A 66 23.15 -8.24 22.99
N LYS A 67 24.43 -7.87 22.81
CA LYS A 67 24.95 -7.30 21.56
C LYS A 67 24.66 -8.21 20.37
N LEU A 68 24.95 -9.51 20.48
CA LEU A 68 24.68 -10.48 19.41
C LEU A 68 23.18 -10.60 19.11
N ARG A 69 22.35 -10.68 20.14
CA ARG A 69 20.88 -10.72 19.97
C ARG A 69 20.37 -9.46 19.27
N GLN A 70 20.88 -8.30 19.65
CA GLN A 70 20.54 -7.03 19.03
C GLN A 70 21.01 -6.98 17.58
N ASP A 71 22.20 -7.51 17.28
CA ASP A 71 22.76 -7.57 15.94
C ASP A 71 21.93 -8.48 15.00
N ILE A 72 21.54 -9.67 15.47
CA ILE A 72 20.62 -10.58 14.76
C ILE A 72 19.28 -9.89 14.48
N LYS A 73 18.72 -9.23 15.51
CA LYS A 73 17.44 -8.50 15.38
C LYS A 73 17.53 -7.33 14.40
N ASN A 74 18.63 -6.59 14.40
CA ASN A 74 18.88 -5.50 13.48
C ASN A 74 19.05 -6.01 12.05
N SER A 75 19.80 -7.11 11.87
CA SER A 75 19.97 -7.79 10.59
C SER A 75 18.62 -8.27 10.01
N ARG A 76 17.73 -8.83 10.83
CA ARG A 76 16.35 -9.16 10.39
C ARG A 76 15.56 -7.92 9.99
N ARG A 77 15.59 -6.86 10.80
CA ARG A 77 14.90 -5.60 10.48
C ARG A 77 15.38 -5.01 9.16
N TYR A 78 16.69 -5.02 8.92
CA TYR A 78 17.29 -4.59 7.67
C TYR A 78 16.72 -5.36 6.46
N LEU A 79 16.64 -6.70 6.56
CA LEU A 79 16.04 -7.52 5.50
C LEU A 79 14.56 -7.19 5.25
N HIS A 80 13.77 -7.03 6.32
CA HIS A 80 12.35 -6.67 6.21
C HIS A 80 12.16 -5.31 5.56
N LEU A 81 12.91 -4.30 5.99
CA LEU A 81 12.86 -2.95 5.40
C LEU A 81 13.26 -2.97 3.94
N ARG A 82 14.32 -3.70 3.57
CA ARG A 82 14.78 -3.79 2.17
C ARG A 82 13.78 -4.51 1.28
N LYS A 83 13.12 -5.55 1.77
CA LYS A 83 12.01 -6.23 1.07
C LYS A 83 10.78 -5.33 0.92
N ALA A 84 10.38 -4.67 2.01
CA ALA A 84 9.25 -3.73 1.99
C ALA A 84 9.51 -2.58 1.02
N TYR A 85 10.72 -2.00 1.03
CA TYR A 85 11.11 -0.96 0.09
C TYR A 85 11.09 -1.45 -1.36
N ARG A 86 11.54 -2.69 -1.62
CA ARG A 86 11.47 -3.29 -2.95
C ARG A 86 10.02 -3.40 -3.44
N LEU A 87 9.10 -3.89 -2.60
CA LEU A 87 7.68 -3.99 -2.92
C LEU A 87 7.06 -2.60 -3.13
N PHE A 88 7.34 -1.67 -2.23
CA PHE A 88 6.89 -0.28 -2.34
C PHE A 88 7.37 0.37 -3.64
N ARG A 89 8.62 0.13 -4.04
CA ARG A 89 9.17 0.63 -5.31
C ARG A 89 8.40 0.09 -6.52
N TYR A 90 8.11 -1.21 -6.55
CA TYR A 90 7.31 -1.79 -7.64
C TYR A 90 5.87 -1.25 -7.65
N ALA A 91 5.24 -1.13 -6.49
CA ALA A 91 3.91 -0.55 -6.37
C ALA A 91 3.87 0.91 -6.85
N ALA A 92 4.88 1.71 -6.51
CA ALA A 92 5.00 3.11 -6.95
C ALA A 92 5.16 3.23 -8.48
N ILE A 93 5.94 2.34 -9.10
CA ILE A 93 6.11 2.32 -10.56
C ILE A 93 4.77 1.98 -11.25
N LEU A 94 4.07 0.94 -10.78
CA LEU A 94 2.76 0.57 -11.33
C LEU A 94 1.71 1.68 -11.13
N ALA A 95 1.70 2.32 -9.97
CA ALA A 95 0.80 3.45 -9.72
C ALA A 95 1.09 4.64 -10.66
N ALA A 96 2.37 4.95 -10.90
CA ALA A 96 2.76 6.00 -11.83
C ALA A 96 2.34 5.69 -13.28
N GLU A 97 2.47 4.43 -13.71
CA GLU A 97 2.00 3.97 -15.02
C GLU A 97 0.48 4.12 -15.18
N ILE A 98 -0.30 3.71 -14.17
CA ILE A 98 -1.76 3.88 -14.16
C ILE A 98 -2.13 5.36 -14.25
N VAL A 99 -1.48 6.23 -13.47
CA VAL A 99 -1.73 7.68 -13.50
C VAL A 99 -1.42 8.28 -14.88
N LEU A 100 -0.31 7.84 -15.51
CA LEU A 100 0.05 8.30 -16.85
C LEU A 100 -0.97 7.86 -17.89
N LEU A 101 -1.44 6.61 -17.86
CA LEU A 101 -2.48 6.11 -18.76
C LEU A 101 -3.78 6.90 -18.58
N MET A 102 -4.20 7.15 -17.33
CA MET A 102 -5.39 7.95 -17.02
C MET A 102 -5.27 9.38 -17.56
N ALA A 103 -4.09 10.00 -17.44
CA ALA A 103 -3.83 11.33 -17.98
C ALA A 103 -3.90 11.37 -19.52
N VAL A 104 -3.36 10.35 -20.19
CA VAL A 104 -3.43 10.24 -21.67
C VAL A 104 -4.86 10.05 -22.15
N ILE A 105 -5.64 9.17 -21.52
CA ILE A 105 -7.05 8.94 -21.88
C ILE A 105 -7.84 10.25 -21.70
N THR A 106 -7.70 10.91 -20.54
CA THR A 106 -8.36 12.19 -20.27
C THR A 106 -7.95 13.26 -21.28
N GLY A 107 -6.67 13.32 -21.66
CA GLY A 107 -6.17 14.26 -22.65
C GLY A 107 -6.66 13.97 -24.08
N ALA A 108 -6.80 12.70 -24.46
CA ALA A 108 -7.34 12.30 -25.75
C ALA A 108 -8.83 12.64 -25.89
N GLU A 109 -9.61 12.44 -24.81
CA GLU A 109 -11.03 12.84 -24.75
C GLU A 109 -11.21 14.36 -24.89
N MET A 110 -10.27 15.17 -24.40
CA MET A 110 -10.30 16.65 -24.53
C MET A 110 -10.00 17.16 -25.95
N LEU A 111 -9.35 16.36 -26.81
CA LEU A 111 -9.07 16.72 -28.21
C LEU A 111 -10.15 16.18 -29.17
N GLY A 112 -11.08 15.36 -28.69
CA GLY A 112 -12.24 14.90 -29.45
C GLY A 112 -13.35 15.96 -29.46
N GLU A 113 -13.70 16.45 -30.65
CA GLU A 113 -14.66 17.54 -30.89
C GLU A 113 -16.14 17.16 -30.70
N GLU A 114 -16.48 16.27 -29.75
CA GLU A 114 -17.86 15.88 -29.45
C GLU A 114 -18.20 16.05 -27.96
N GLY A 115 -18.89 17.17 -27.71
CA GLY A 115 -19.96 17.35 -26.74
C GLY A 115 -19.94 16.53 -25.45
N SER A 116 -19.57 17.21 -24.36
CA SER A 116 -20.14 17.09 -22.99
C SER A 116 -20.96 15.82 -22.70
N ARG A 117 -20.30 14.66 -22.60
CA ARG A 117 -20.85 13.46 -21.95
C ARG A 117 -19.73 12.71 -21.22
N GLY A 118 -19.67 12.93 -19.90
CA GLY A 118 -19.06 12.10 -18.85
C GLY A 118 -17.80 11.32 -19.19
N THR A 119 -16.63 11.89 -18.90
CA THR A 119 -15.37 11.15 -18.93
C THR A 119 -15.42 9.99 -17.93
N THR A 120 -14.81 8.86 -18.29
CA THR A 120 -14.83 7.62 -17.48
C THR A 120 -14.26 7.84 -16.06
N VAL A 121 -13.35 8.81 -15.90
CA VAL A 121 -12.77 9.21 -14.61
C VAL A 121 -13.73 10.04 -13.76
N TYR A 122 -14.46 11.00 -14.33
CA TYR A 122 -15.49 11.74 -13.60
C TYR A 122 -16.63 10.84 -13.15
N ARG A 123 -17.00 9.82 -13.95
CA ARG A 123 -18.02 8.84 -13.54
C ARG A 123 -17.54 7.92 -12.39
N ILE A 124 -16.25 7.60 -12.31
CA ILE A 124 -15.72 6.81 -11.18
C ILE A 124 -15.57 7.66 -9.92
N MET A 125 -15.24 8.95 -10.06
CA MET A 125 -15.02 9.86 -8.92
C MET A 125 -16.30 10.59 -8.44
N TYR A 126 -17.29 10.77 -9.32
CA TYR A 126 -18.52 11.54 -9.07
C TYR A 126 -19.80 10.88 -9.62
N GLY A 127 -19.71 9.71 -10.25
CA GLY A 127 -20.84 9.09 -10.95
C GLY A 127 -21.74 8.26 -10.05
N GLU A 128 -22.49 8.94 -9.20
CA GLU A 128 -23.78 8.46 -8.70
C GLU A 128 -24.72 9.65 -8.45
N GLN A 129 -24.90 10.50 -9.45
CA GLN A 129 -25.99 11.48 -9.44
C GLN A 129 -26.32 11.97 -10.85
N GLU A 130 -27.16 11.22 -11.57
CA GLU A 130 -27.85 11.73 -12.76
C GLU A 130 -29.28 11.18 -12.75
N SER A 131 -30.20 11.89 -12.10
CA SER A 131 -31.64 11.80 -12.34
C SER A 131 -32.41 12.96 -11.69
N GLU A 132 -32.20 14.21 -12.11
CA GLU A 132 -33.18 15.28 -11.79
C GLU A 132 -33.63 16.09 -13.02
N THR A 133 -33.02 15.92 -14.19
CA THR A 133 -33.42 16.67 -15.39
C THR A 133 -34.55 16.03 -16.20
N GLU A 134 -34.82 14.72 -16.07
CA GLU A 134 -35.92 14.07 -16.79
C GLU A 134 -37.28 14.24 -16.10
N THR A 135 -37.30 14.48 -14.78
CA THR A 135 -38.55 14.65 -14.03
C THR A 135 -39.27 15.96 -14.33
N GLU A 136 -38.56 17.05 -14.69
CA GLU A 136 -39.19 18.36 -14.93
C GLU A 136 -39.89 18.44 -16.29
N GLU A 137 -39.36 17.82 -17.36
CA GLU A 137 -40.09 17.78 -18.64
C GLU A 137 -41.30 16.85 -18.60
N GLU A 138 -41.20 15.68 -17.96
CA GLU A 138 -42.33 14.75 -17.84
C GLU A 138 -43.42 15.28 -16.91
N THR A 139 -43.09 15.87 -15.77
CA THR A 139 -44.12 16.50 -14.91
C THR A 139 -44.76 17.70 -15.57
N GLN A 140 -44.01 18.50 -16.32
CA GLN A 140 -44.56 19.67 -17.00
C GLN A 140 -45.41 19.29 -18.23
N ALA A 141 -45.12 18.16 -18.89
CA ALA A 141 -45.94 17.57 -19.95
C ALA A 141 -47.27 16.96 -19.42
N VAL A 142 -47.27 16.38 -18.22
CA VAL A 142 -48.46 15.79 -17.59
C VAL A 142 -49.37 16.86 -16.94
N ILE A 143 -48.79 17.93 -16.39
CA ILE A 143 -49.55 18.97 -15.66
C ILE A 143 -50.21 19.98 -16.62
N ARG A 144 -49.63 20.25 -17.80
CA ARG A 144 -50.19 21.18 -18.81
C ARG A 144 -51.66 20.92 -19.19
N PRO A 145 -52.07 19.67 -19.54
CA PRO A 145 -53.46 19.40 -19.90
C PRO A 145 -54.45 19.50 -18.72
N VAL A 146 -53.97 19.38 -17.47
CA VAL A 146 -54.79 19.49 -16.26
C VAL A 146 -55.12 20.96 -15.94
N LEU A 147 -54.16 21.87 -16.14
CA LEU A 147 -54.35 23.32 -15.95
C LEU A 147 -55.28 23.93 -17.01
N ASP A 148 -55.22 23.45 -18.25
CA ASP A 148 -56.09 23.93 -19.34
C ASP A 148 -57.56 23.51 -19.14
N SER A 149 -57.80 22.36 -18.49
CA SER A 149 -59.16 21.91 -18.14
C SER A 149 -59.80 22.73 -17.01
N ALA A 150 -59.00 23.33 -16.12
CA ALA A 150 -59.48 24.13 -15.00
C ALA A 150 -59.92 25.56 -15.38
N LYS A 151 -59.51 26.06 -16.56
CA LYS A 151 -59.89 27.40 -17.05
C LYS A 151 -61.23 27.46 -17.81
N GLY A 152 -61.91 26.32 -17.99
CA GLY A 152 -63.16 26.23 -18.77
C GLY A 152 -64.48 26.38 -17.99
N GLN A 153 -64.46 26.54 -16.66
CA GLN A 153 -65.68 26.66 -15.85
C GLN A 153 -65.67 27.92 -14.98
N GLU A 154 -66.07 29.05 -15.57
CA GLU A 154 -66.67 30.16 -14.80
C GLU A 154 -68.14 29.82 -14.48
N PRO A 155 -68.60 29.88 -13.21
CA PRO A 155 -70.00 29.67 -12.90
C PRO A 155 -70.83 30.93 -13.19
N LYS A 156 -71.69 30.87 -14.22
CA LYS A 156 -72.81 31.82 -14.38
C LYS A 156 -73.97 31.43 -13.47
N THR A 157 -74.11 32.07 -12.31
CA THR A 157 -75.36 32.00 -11.52
C THR A 157 -76.39 32.98 -12.08
N LYS A 158 -77.43 32.42 -12.72
CA LYS A 158 -78.64 33.10 -13.19
C LYS A 158 -79.60 33.36 -12.02
N LYS A 159 -80.26 34.52 -12.09
CA LYS A 159 -81.47 34.92 -11.35
C LYS A 159 -82.54 33.82 -11.32
N THR A 160 -83.23 33.70 -10.19
CA THR A 160 -84.61 33.20 -10.12
C THR A 160 -85.38 34.16 -9.22
N GLY A 161 -86.45 34.73 -9.76
CA GLY A 161 -87.51 35.35 -9.00
C GLY A 161 -88.73 34.45 -9.10
N GLU A 162 -89.37 34.22 -7.97
CA GLU A 162 -90.82 34.15 -7.72
C GLU A 162 -91.01 34.23 -6.21
#